data_AF-A0A0Q7T1A1-F1
#
_entry.id   AF-A0A0Q7T1A1-F1
#
_cell.length_a   1.000
_cell.length_b   1.000
_cell.length_c   1.000
_cell.angle_alpha   90.00
_cell.angle_beta   90.00
_cell.angle_gamma   90.00
#
_symmetry.space_group_name_H-M   'P 1'
#
loop_
_entity.id
_entity.type
_entity.pdbx_description
1 polymer ?
#
loop_
_entity_poly.entity_id
_entity_poly.type
_entity_poly.pdbx_seq_one_letter_code
_entity_poly.pdbx_strand_id
1 'polypeptide(L)'
;MIDRLIVNVLEWAAGHHDEGRFSPVAIVFHWTMAALVVFQLGWGWWMGRLPVGGNKIAAQDLHYAIGVLMLVLALGRGVWRLMAPGPINDADKPGWESTAASITHYLFYTCLFGLPLTGWMMISATAREQELTLLGLMPWPLLPLQDLTIVRRWQIEAVSEWMHWGLIVTLLLLIPLHVGAALKHQIIDRDDVLHGMLPVVPEPTRRRTRWQRRYRAVEQRARSLARRLFGLSRRR
;
A
#
# COMPACT_ATOMS: atom_id res chain seq x y z
N MET A 1 30.18 10.83 10.23
CA MET A 1 29.16 11.72 10.85
C MET A 1 27.75 11.25 10.51
N ILE A 2 27.47 10.97 9.24
CA ILE A 2 26.18 10.42 8.76
C ILE A 2 25.85 9.07 9.41
N ASP A 3 26.82 8.18 9.60
CA ASP A 3 26.58 6.85 10.17
C ASP A 3 26.03 6.91 11.61
N ARG A 4 26.54 7.85 12.43
CA ARG A 4 26.02 8.05 13.80
C ARG A 4 24.60 8.60 13.79
N LEU A 5 24.27 9.47 12.84
CA LEU A 5 22.90 9.98 12.69
C LEU A 5 21.93 8.86 12.30
N ILE A 6 22.32 8.01 11.35
CA ILE A 6 21.50 6.87 10.92
C ILE A 6 21.29 5.90 12.09
N VAL A 7 22.35 5.53 12.81
CA VAL A 7 22.26 4.63 13.97
C VAL A 7 21.33 5.21 15.04
N ASN A 8 21.50 6.48 15.42
CA ASN A 8 20.65 7.12 16.42
C ASN A 8 19.17 7.15 16.00
N VAL A 9 18.88 7.38 14.72
CA VAL A 9 17.51 7.36 14.18
C VAL A 9 16.92 5.95 14.21
N LEU A 10 17.70 4.93 13.90
CA LEU A 10 17.25 3.54 13.93
C LEU A 10 17.05 3.04 15.36
N GLU A 11 17.92 3.43 16.29
CA GLU A 11 17.76 3.14 17.73
C GLU A 11 16.51 3.83 18.30
N TRP A 12 16.27 5.09 17.93
CA TRP A 12 15.03 5.80 18.29
C TRP A 12 13.78 5.11 17.71
N ALA A 13 13.86 4.62 16.47
CA ALA A 13 12.77 3.88 15.86
C ALA A 13 12.54 2.52 16.55
N ALA A 14 13.62 1.84 16.96
CA ALA A 14 13.56 0.59 17.71
C ALA A 14 12.92 0.77 19.11
N GLY A 15 13.11 1.92 19.76
CA GLY A 15 12.43 2.22 21.02
C GLY A 15 10.90 2.17 20.91
N HIS A 16 10.32 2.59 19.78
CA HIS A 16 8.87 2.52 19.55
C HIS A 16 8.39 1.09 19.31
N HIS A 17 9.24 0.27 18.68
CA HIS A 17 8.97 -1.16 18.46
C HIS A 17 8.82 -1.88 19.80
N ASP A 18 9.67 -1.57 20.79
CA ASP A 18 9.64 -2.21 22.10
C ASP A 18 8.37 -1.88 22.90
N GLU A 19 7.73 -0.75 22.58
CA GLU A 19 6.40 -0.36 23.09
C GLU A 19 5.23 -0.94 22.27
N GLY A 20 5.50 -1.82 21.30
CA GLY A 20 4.48 -2.42 20.43
C GLY A 20 3.93 -1.47 19.36
N ARG A 21 4.64 -0.38 19.03
CA ARG A 21 4.18 0.68 18.12
C ARG A 21 5.05 0.80 16.88
N PHE A 22 4.46 1.29 15.80
CA PHE A 22 5.26 1.75 14.67
C PHE A 22 5.93 3.08 15.01
N SER A 23 7.12 3.32 14.44
CA SER A 23 7.76 4.61 14.53
C SER A 23 6.88 5.71 13.90
N PRO A 24 6.87 6.95 14.43
CA PRO A 24 6.10 8.06 13.88
C PRO A 24 6.32 8.27 12.38
N VAL A 25 7.53 8.04 11.89
CA VAL A 25 7.86 8.11 10.46
C VAL A 25 7.07 7.07 9.65
N ALA A 26 6.97 5.82 10.12
CA ALA A 26 6.19 4.79 9.46
C ALA A 26 4.69 5.12 9.45
N ILE A 27 4.18 5.69 10.53
CA ILE A 27 2.78 6.13 10.66
C ILE A 27 2.47 7.25 9.67
N VAL A 28 3.32 8.29 9.61
CA VAL A 28 3.18 9.40 8.68
C VAL A 28 3.22 8.91 7.23
N PHE A 29 4.17 8.03 6.87
CA PHE A 29 4.20 7.43 5.54
C PHE A 29 2.91 6.66 5.24
N HIS A 30 2.41 5.84 6.16
CA HIS A 30 1.20 5.06 5.95
C HIS A 30 -0.02 5.96 5.67
N TRP A 31 -0.29 6.92 6.55
CA TRP A 31 -1.47 7.78 6.43
C TRP A 31 -1.38 8.75 5.25
N THR A 32 -0.18 9.26 4.95
CA THR A 32 0.04 10.08 3.75
C THR A 32 -0.26 9.27 2.49
N MET A 33 0.27 8.04 2.39
CA MET A 33 -0.01 7.16 1.25
C MET A 33 -1.50 6.81 1.17
N ALA A 34 -2.15 6.51 2.29
CA ALA A 34 -3.59 6.20 2.31
C ALA A 34 -4.43 7.38 1.81
N ALA A 35 -4.15 8.60 2.27
CA ALA A 35 -4.84 9.80 1.80
C ALA A 35 -4.63 10.05 0.30
N LEU A 36 -3.38 9.92 -0.18
CA LEU A 36 -3.06 10.08 -1.60
C LEU A 36 -3.71 8.99 -2.48
N VAL A 37 -3.78 7.74 -2.01
CA VAL A 37 -4.50 6.66 -2.70
C VAL A 37 -5.98 6.99 -2.84
N VAL A 38 -6.65 7.39 -1.75
CA VAL A 38 -8.08 7.74 -1.78
C VAL A 38 -8.32 8.93 -2.71
N PHE A 39 -7.47 9.96 -2.62
CA PHE A 39 -7.51 11.10 -3.54
C PHE A 39 -7.37 10.64 -4.99
N GLN A 40 -6.35 9.84 -5.33
CA GLN A 40 -6.09 9.43 -6.71
C GLN A 40 -7.19 8.53 -7.29
N LEU A 41 -7.81 7.67 -6.47
CA LEU A 41 -8.96 6.87 -6.90
C LEU A 41 -10.15 7.77 -7.25
N GLY A 42 -10.46 8.75 -6.40
CA GLY A 42 -11.53 9.72 -6.65
C GLY A 42 -11.23 10.64 -7.83
N TRP A 43 -10.02 11.18 -7.89
CA TRP A 43 -9.55 12.09 -8.92
C TRP A 43 -9.50 11.40 -10.29
N GLY A 44 -8.90 10.21 -10.37
CA GLY A 44 -8.85 9.42 -11.61
C GLY A 44 -10.23 9.04 -12.12
N TRP A 45 -11.14 8.66 -11.23
CA TRP A 45 -12.55 8.39 -11.57
C TRP A 45 -13.25 9.63 -12.12
N TRP A 46 -13.11 10.79 -11.48
CA TRP A 46 -13.70 12.04 -11.94
C TRP A 46 -13.09 12.50 -13.29
N MET A 47 -11.76 12.51 -13.38
CA MET A 47 -10.99 12.89 -14.56
C MET A 47 -11.38 12.08 -15.79
N GLY A 48 -11.62 10.77 -15.62
CA GLY A 48 -12.04 9.88 -16.70
C GLY A 48 -13.36 10.31 -17.39
N ARG A 49 -14.20 11.07 -16.70
CA ARG A 49 -15.51 11.57 -17.19
C ARG A 49 -15.42 12.94 -17.87
N LEU A 50 -14.28 13.61 -17.79
CA LEU A 50 -14.13 14.91 -18.44
C LEU A 50 -14.18 14.74 -19.98
N PRO A 51 -14.87 15.66 -20.68
CA PRO A 51 -14.82 15.70 -22.13
C PRO A 51 -13.40 16.02 -22.59
N VAL A 52 -13.07 15.65 -23.83
CA VAL A 52 -11.78 16.00 -24.43
C VAL A 52 -11.64 17.53 -24.46
N GLY A 53 -10.51 18.03 -23.95
CA GLY A 53 -10.22 19.46 -23.88
C GLY A 53 -9.20 19.80 -22.81
N GLY A 54 -8.92 21.10 -22.65
CA GLY A 54 -7.90 21.61 -21.71
C GLY A 54 -8.12 21.20 -20.26
N ASN A 55 -9.37 21.13 -19.79
CA ASN A 55 -9.68 20.69 -18.43
C ASN A 55 -9.28 19.24 -18.17
N LYS A 56 -9.44 18.35 -19.17
CA LYS A 56 -9.03 16.94 -19.05
C LYS A 56 -7.51 16.82 -19.02
N ILE A 57 -6.83 17.59 -19.86
CA ILE A 57 -5.37 17.68 -19.88
C ILE A 57 -4.84 18.13 -18.52
N ALA A 58 -5.35 19.24 -17.97
CA ALA A 58 -4.92 19.74 -16.66
C ALA A 58 -5.18 18.74 -15.54
N ALA A 59 -6.32 18.03 -15.58
CA ALA A 59 -6.63 16.99 -14.61
C ALA A 59 -5.68 15.78 -14.71
N GLN A 60 -5.29 15.40 -15.94
CA GLN A 60 -4.28 14.35 -16.19
C GLN A 60 -2.89 14.77 -15.70
N ASP A 61 -2.53 16.04 -15.87
CA ASP A 61 -1.23 16.56 -15.41
C ASP A 61 -1.15 16.51 -13.88
N LEU A 62 -2.22 16.89 -13.17
CA LEU A 62 -2.28 16.78 -11.71
C LEU A 62 -2.25 15.31 -11.26
N HIS A 63 -3.03 14.44 -11.93
CA HIS A 63 -3.04 13.01 -11.63
C HIS A 63 -1.64 12.40 -11.77
N TYR A 64 -0.93 12.73 -12.85
CA TYR A 64 0.43 12.29 -13.09
C TYR A 64 1.40 12.83 -12.02
N ALA A 65 1.37 14.14 -11.74
CA ALA A 65 2.27 14.76 -10.78
C ALA A 65 2.14 14.14 -9.38
N ILE A 66 0.92 13.85 -8.94
CA ILE A 66 0.66 13.16 -7.68
C ILE A 66 1.08 11.69 -7.76
N GLY A 67 0.92 11.03 -8.91
CA GLY A 67 1.42 9.67 -9.15
C GLY A 67 2.93 9.56 -8.97
N VAL A 68 3.69 10.50 -9.53
CA VAL A 68 5.15 10.55 -9.34
C VAL A 68 5.52 10.85 -7.90
N LEU A 69 4.84 11.80 -7.24
CA LEU A 69 5.03 12.04 -5.81
C LEU A 69 4.82 10.76 -5.00
N MET A 70 3.75 10.01 -5.27
CA MET A 70 3.47 8.74 -4.62
C MET A 70 4.55 7.69 -4.89
N LEU A 71 5.14 7.66 -6.09
CA LEU A 71 6.26 6.77 -6.40
C LEU A 71 7.48 7.09 -5.52
N VAL A 72 7.84 8.37 -5.38
CA VAL A 72 8.94 8.82 -4.51
C VAL A 72 8.66 8.49 -3.05
N LEU A 73 7.44 8.76 -2.56
CA LEU A 73 7.03 8.43 -1.20
C LEU A 73 6.99 6.92 -0.95
N ALA A 74 6.58 6.12 -1.93
CA ALA A 74 6.59 4.67 -1.85
C ALA A 74 8.01 4.11 -1.75
N LEU A 75 8.97 4.68 -2.50
CA LEU A 75 10.40 4.36 -2.37
C LEU A 75 10.90 4.70 -0.97
N GLY A 76 10.64 5.92 -0.47
CA GLY A 76 11.02 6.33 0.88
C GLY A 76 10.43 5.43 1.96
N ARG A 77 9.14 5.09 1.83
CA ARG A 77 8.45 4.13 2.71
C ARG A 77 9.07 2.74 2.66
N GLY A 78 9.41 2.25 1.47
CA GLY A 78 10.06 0.96 1.26
C GLY A 78 11.43 0.90 1.92
N VAL A 79 12.27 1.91 1.69
CA VAL A 79 13.58 2.06 2.34
C VAL A 79 13.43 2.09 3.86
N TRP A 80 12.51 2.91 4.38
CA TRP A 80 12.25 2.97 5.82
C TRP A 80 11.82 1.61 6.38
N ARG A 81 10.96 0.87 5.68
CA ARG A 81 10.52 -0.48 6.11
C ARG A 81 11.65 -1.50 6.16
N LEU A 82 12.64 -1.37 5.28
CA LEU A 82 13.81 -2.26 5.24
C LEU A 82 14.83 -1.93 6.34
N MET A 83 14.94 -0.66 6.71
CA MET A 83 15.90 -0.20 7.72
C MET A 83 15.36 -0.25 9.15
N ALA A 84 14.10 0.18 9.35
CA ALA A 84 13.50 0.28 10.68
C ALA A 84 12.74 -1.00 11.05
N PRO A 85 12.94 -1.54 12.27
CA PRO A 85 12.18 -2.68 12.76
C PRO A 85 10.69 -2.30 12.85
N GLY A 86 9.81 -3.18 12.37
CA GLY A 86 8.36 -3.04 12.54
C GLY A 86 7.89 -3.81 13.77
N PRO A 87 6.93 -3.31 14.55
CA PRO A 87 6.48 -3.94 15.80
C PRO A 87 6.06 -5.39 15.56
N ILE A 88 6.41 -6.26 16.50
CA ILE A 88 5.86 -7.62 16.57
C ILE A 88 4.48 -7.51 17.20
N ASN A 89 3.43 -7.63 16.39
CA ASN A 89 2.06 -7.57 16.88
C ASN A 89 1.48 -8.97 17.13
N ASP A 90 0.39 -9.05 17.91
CA ASP A 90 -0.24 -10.32 18.29
C ASP A 90 -0.72 -11.14 17.06
N ALA A 91 -0.89 -10.48 15.91
CA ALA A 91 -1.25 -11.07 14.61
C ALA A 91 -0.07 -11.72 13.86
N ASP A 92 1.18 -11.48 14.26
CA ASP A 92 2.37 -12.11 13.66
C ASP A 92 2.57 -13.57 14.08
N LYS A 93 1.70 -14.08 14.96
CA LYS A 93 1.71 -15.49 15.36
C LYS A 93 1.55 -16.40 14.14
N PRO A 94 2.36 -17.47 14.00
CA PRO A 94 2.31 -18.37 12.86
C PRO A 94 0.89 -18.91 12.61
N GLY A 95 0.35 -18.62 11.44
CA GLY A 95 -1.02 -18.99 11.05
C GLY A 95 -1.42 -18.41 9.70
N TRP A 96 -2.58 -18.83 9.20
CA TRP A 96 -3.10 -18.37 7.90
C TRP A 96 -3.35 -16.86 7.84
N GLU A 97 -3.66 -16.22 8.98
CA GLU A 97 -3.86 -14.77 9.09
C GLU A 97 -2.55 -14.01 8.84
N SER A 98 -1.43 -14.45 9.44
CA SER A 98 -0.11 -13.86 9.21
C SER A 98 0.36 -14.04 7.76
N THR A 99 0.08 -15.21 7.15
CA THR A 99 0.34 -15.44 5.72
C THR A 99 -0.51 -14.52 4.85
N ALA A 100 -1.81 -14.39 5.12
CA ALA A 100 -2.71 -13.52 4.38
C ALA A 100 -2.32 -12.04 4.52
N ALA A 101 -1.90 -11.60 5.72
CA ALA A 101 -1.39 -10.25 5.96
C ALA A 101 -0.11 -9.98 5.15
N SER A 102 0.81 -10.94 5.12
CA SER A 102 2.04 -10.85 4.32
C SER A 102 1.73 -10.72 2.82
N ILE A 103 0.87 -11.59 2.28
CA ILE A 103 0.43 -11.53 0.88
C ILE A 103 -0.23 -10.18 0.58
N THR A 104 -1.13 -9.73 1.45
CA THR A 104 -1.82 -8.44 1.30
C THR A 104 -0.82 -7.28 1.25
N HIS A 105 0.20 -7.28 2.11
CA HIS A 105 1.26 -6.26 2.09
C HIS A 105 2.06 -6.29 0.79
N TYR A 106 2.45 -7.47 0.29
CA TYR A 106 3.15 -7.57 -1.00
C TYR A 106 2.28 -7.06 -2.15
N LEU A 107 1.00 -7.42 -2.18
CA LEU A 107 0.07 -6.95 -3.20
C LEU A 107 -0.13 -5.43 -3.14
N PHE A 108 -0.21 -4.84 -1.95
CA PHE A 108 -0.22 -3.38 -1.81
C PHE A 108 1.06 -2.75 -2.35
N TYR A 109 2.24 -3.28 -2.01
CA TYR A 109 3.49 -2.75 -2.57
C TYR A 109 3.52 -2.86 -4.10
N THR A 110 3.07 -3.97 -4.66
CA THR A 110 2.90 -4.12 -6.12
C THR A 110 1.98 -3.04 -6.68
N CYS A 111 0.86 -2.72 -6.03
CA CYS A 111 -0.04 -1.66 -6.48
C CYS A 111 0.59 -0.27 -6.34
N LEU A 112 1.21 0.03 -5.19
CA LEU A 112 1.80 1.33 -4.86
C LEU A 112 2.93 1.71 -5.81
N PHE A 113 3.72 0.73 -6.27
CA PHE A 113 4.75 0.96 -7.29
C PHE A 113 4.21 0.78 -8.71
N GLY A 114 3.43 -0.26 -8.95
CA GLY A 114 2.95 -0.61 -10.28
C GLY A 114 2.03 0.43 -10.89
N LEU A 115 1.13 1.05 -10.12
CA LEU A 115 0.23 2.09 -10.62
C LEU A 115 0.98 3.32 -11.17
N PRO A 116 1.88 3.98 -10.42
CA PRO A 116 2.61 5.12 -10.97
C PRO A 116 3.60 4.71 -12.07
N LEU A 117 4.21 3.52 -12.00
CA LEU A 117 5.09 3.05 -13.08
C LEU A 117 4.34 2.79 -14.39
N THR A 118 3.17 2.16 -14.33
CA THR A 118 2.32 1.94 -15.51
C THR A 118 1.79 3.27 -16.05
N GLY A 119 1.37 4.20 -15.20
CA GLY A 119 0.98 5.55 -15.62
C GLY A 119 2.13 6.34 -16.27
N TRP A 120 3.35 6.21 -15.73
CA TRP A 120 4.55 6.82 -16.32
C TRP A 120 4.92 6.18 -17.67
N MET A 121 4.70 4.88 -17.83
CA MET A 121 4.88 4.18 -19.09
C MET A 121 3.85 4.62 -20.14
N MET A 122 2.57 4.78 -19.76
CA MET A 122 1.51 5.31 -20.63
C MET A 122 1.89 6.69 -21.16
N ILE A 123 2.16 7.66 -20.26
CA ILE A 123 2.43 9.05 -20.68
C ILE A 123 3.71 9.17 -21.50
N SER A 124 4.70 8.32 -21.25
CA SER A 124 5.95 8.29 -22.03
C SER A 124 5.76 7.67 -23.42
N ALA A 125 4.77 6.80 -23.58
CA ALA A 125 4.40 6.24 -24.87
C ALA A 125 3.49 7.18 -25.69
N THR A 126 2.77 8.08 -25.02
CA THR A 126 2.01 9.14 -25.68
C THR A 126 2.97 10.19 -26.27
N ALA A 127 2.67 10.67 -27.48
CA ALA A 127 3.47 11.68 -28.19
C ALA A 127 3.25 13.12 -27.64
N ARG A 128 3.34 13.30 -26.31
CA ARG A 128 3.25 14.64 -25.70
C ARG A 128 4.58 15.37 -25.83
N GLU A 129 4.53 16.57 -26.41
CA GLU A 129 5.68 17.48 -26.52
C GLU A 129 5.91 18.29 -25.23
N GLN A 130 4.99 18.21 -24.25
CA GLN A 130 5.07 18.95 -23.00
C GLN A 130 5.98 18.27 -21.98
N GLU A 131 6.87 19.07 -21.39
CA GLU A 131 7.69 18.65 -20.25
C GLU A 131 6.80 18.30 -19.05
N LEU A 132 6.94 17.07 -18.57
CA LEU A 132 6.32 16.66 -17.32
C LEU A 132 7.07 17.28 -16.14
N THR A 133 6.34 17.68 -15.10
CA THR A 133 6.93 18.25 -13.90
C THR A 133 6.45 17.52 -12.65
N LEU A 134 7.35 17.38 -11.68
CA LEU A 134 6.97 16.96 -10.33
C LEU A 134 6.35 18.16 -9.61
N LEU A 135 5.01 18.14 -9.50
CA LEU A 135 4.22 19.18 -8.83
C LEU A 135 4.49 20.61 -9.35
N GLY A 136 4.91 20.77 -10.61
CA GLY A 136 5.29 22.08 -11.17
C GLY A 136 6.65 22.62 -10.71
N LEU A 137 7.43 21.87 -9.93
CA LEU A 137 8.66 22.35 -9.30
C LEU A 137 9.93 21.94 -10.04
N MET A 138 10.00 20.70 -10.53
CA MET A 138 11.17 20.20 -11.26
C MET A 138 10.74 19.36 -12.46
N PRO A 139 11.46 19.39 -13.59
CA PRO A 139 11.21 18.48 -14.71
C PRO A 139 11.33 17.03 -14.26
N TRP A 140 10.38 16.19 -14.69
CA TRP A 140 10.44 14.74 -14.52
C TRP A 140 10.66 14.09 -15.88
N PRO A 141 11.66 13.20 -16.02
CA PRO A 141 12.02 12.65 -17.32
C PRO A 141 10.91 11.74 -17.86
N LEU A 142 10.73 11.75 -19.18
CA LEU A 142 10.02 10.68 -19.89
C LEU A 142 10.92 9.46 -20.03
N LEU A 143 10.31 8.27 -20.11
CA LEU A 143 11.05 7.08 -20.54
C LEU A 143 11.48 7.26 -22.01
N PRO A 144 12.66 6.76 -22.41
CA PRO A 144 13.21 6.94 -23.76
C PRO A 144 12.48 6.04 -24.79
N LEU A 145 11.20 6.32 -25.03
CA LEU A 145 10.33 5.57 -25.94
C LEU A 145 10.14 6.28 -27.29
N GLN A 146 10.68 7.50 -27.44
CA GLN A 146 10.43 8.35 -28.60
C GLN A 146 11.06 7.83 -29.89
N ASP A 147 12.17 7.08 -29.79
CA ASP A 147 12.83 6.43 -30.93
C ASP A 147 12.08 5.19 -31.44
N LEU A 148 11.05 4.74 -30.71
CA LEU A 148 10.23 3.61 -31.14
C LEU A 148 9.23 4.03 -32.22
N THR A 149 8.86 3.07 -33.08
CA THR A 149 7.80 3.27 -34.06
C THR A 149 6.47 3.59 -33.37
N ILE A 150 5.61 4.36 -34.06
CA ILE A 150 4.29 4.73 -33.53
C ILE A 150 3.46 3.50 -33.11
N VAL A 151 3.54 2.42 -33.89
CA VAL A 151 2.84 1.16 -33.61
C VAL A 151 3.32 0.55 -32.28
N ARG A 152 4.63 0.55 -32.02
CA ARG A 152 5.18 0.03 -30.75
C ARG A 152 4.78 0.91 -29.57
N ARG A 153 4.77 2.23 -29.74
CA ARG A 153 4.32 3.14 -28.68
C ARG A 153 2.85 2.90 -28.32
N TRP A 154 1.97 2.75 -29.30
CA TRP A 154 0.56 2.42 -29.06
C TRP A 154 0.37 1.08 -28.35
N GLN A 155 1.17 0.06 -28.69
CA GLN A 155 1.14 -1.22 -27.97
C GLN A 155 1.55 -1.07 -26.51
N ILE A 156 2.61 -0.30 -26.24
CA ILE A 156 3.08 -0.04 -24.88
C ILE A 156 2.01 0.73 -24.10
N GLU A 157 1.45 1.79 -24.67
CA GLU A 157 0.37 2.57 -24.07
C GLU A 157 -0.82 1.67 -23.69
N ALA A 158 -1.32 0.87 -24.64
CA ALA A 158 -2.45 -0.02 -24.42
C ALA A 158 -2.16 -1.07 -23.33
N VAL A 159 -1.00 -1.73 -23.37
CA VAL A 159 -0.62 -2.71 -22.33
C VAL A 159 -0.52 -2.03 -20.97
N SER A 160 0.07 -0.83 -20.91
CA SER A 160 0.21 -0.06 -19.68
C SER A 160 -1.15 0.34 -19.12
N GLU A 161 -2.10 0.74 -19.97
CA GLU A 161 -3.47 1.06 -19.58
C GLU A 161 -4.18 -0.15 -18.97
N TRP A 162 -4.09 -1.32 -19.61
CA TRP A 162 -4.65 -2.57 -19.10
C TRP A 162 -4.05 -2.96 -17.75
N MET A 163 -2.73 -2.87 -17.61
CA MET A 163 -2.04 -3.13 -16.34
C MET A 163 -2.48 -2.15 -15.27
N HIS A 164 -2.56 -0.85 -15.59
CA HIS A 164 -2.97 0.19 -14.67
C HIS A 164 -4.39 -0.07 -14.16
N TRP A 165 -5.33 -0.39 -15.06
CA TRP A 165 -6.71 -0.72 -14.70
C TRP A 165 -6.79 -1.98 -13.83
N GLY A 166 -6.06 -3.05 -14.17
CA GLY A 166 -6.00 -4.27 -13.36
C GLY A 166 -5.48 -4.02 -11.94
N LEU A 167 -4.50 -3.14 -11.79
CA LEU A 167 -3.97 -2.72 -10.50
C LEU A 167 -4.98 -1.85 -9.71
N ILE A 168 -5.76 -0.99 -10.37
CA ILE A 168 -6.85 -0.24 -9.73
C ILE A 168 -7.90 -1.20 -9.16
N VAL A 169 -8.35 -2.18 -9.94
CA VAL A 169 -9.32 -3.19 -9.48
C VAL A 169 -8.77 -3.97 -8.30
N THR A 170 -7.50 -4.38 -8.39
CA THR A 170 -6.82 -5.07 -7.28
C THR A 170 -6.80 -4.19 -6.03
N LEU A 171 -6.44 -2.91 -6.15
CA LEU A 171 -6.40 -1.97 -5.04
C LEU A 171 -7.79 -1.75 -4.41
N LEU A 172 -8.84 -1.63 -5.22
CA LEU A 172 -10.23 -1.49 -4.76
C LEU A 172 -10.72 -2.72 -3.97
N LEU A 173 -10.17 -3.91 -4.23
CA LEU A 173 -10.45 -5.12 -3.44
C LEU A 173 -9.59 -5.19 -2.18
N LEU A 174 -8.31 -4.81 -2.26
CA LEU A 174 -7.38 -4.87 -1.14
C LEU A 174 -7.72 -3.88 -0.03
N ILE A 175 -8.15 -2.65 -0.36
CA ILE A 175 -8.49 -1.63 0.64
C ILE A 175 -9.57 -2.12 1.63
N PRO A 176 -10.77 -2.57 1.19
CA PRO A 176 -11.79 -3.03 2.13
C PRO A 176 -11.35 -4.31 2.86
N LEU A 177 -10.60 -5.20 2.21
CA LEU A 177 -10.04 -6.38 2.88
C LEU A 177 -9.10 -5.98 4.02
N HIS A 178 -8.21 -5.01 3.77
CA HIS A 178 -7.24 -4.50 4.74
C HIS A 178 -7.91 -3.77 5.90
N VAL A 179 -8.80 -2.83 5.60
CA VAL A 179 -9.56 -2.08 6.62
C VAL A 179 -10.44 -3.05 7.42
N GLY A 180 -11.11 -3.98 6.74
CA GLY A 180 -11.93 -5.01 7.38
C GLY A 180 -11.11 -5.92 8.31
N ALA A 181 -9.90 -6.32 7.90
CA ALA A 181 -8.99 -7.07 8.74
C ALA A 181 -8.57 -6.25 9.98
N ALA A 182 -8.14 -5.00 9.82
CA ALA A 182 -7.77 -4.13 10.93
C ALA A 182 -8.93 -3.92 11.93
N LEU A 183 -10.15 -3.75 11.43
CA LEU A 183 -11.36 -3.64 12.27
C LEU A 183 -11.72 -4.95 12.96
N LYS A 184 -11.61 -6.10 12.28
CA LYS A 184 -11.77 -7.44 12.89
C LYS A 184 -10.79 -7.61 14.05
N HIS A 185 -9.53 -7.27 13.82
CA HIS A 185 -8.45 -7.32 14.78
C HIS A 185 -8.76 -6.47 16.04
N GLN A 186 -9.18 -5.21 15.85
CA GLN A 186 -9.56 -4.33 16.96
C GLN A 186 -10.83 -4.77 17.71
N ILE A 187 -11.90 -5.12 16.99
CA ILE A 187 -13.25 -5.28 17.57
C ILE A 187 -13.50 -6.71 18.06
N ILE A 188 -13.07 -7.71 17.28
CA ILE A 188 -13.35 -9.12 17.52
C ILE A 188 -12.18 -9.76 18.26
N ASP A 189 -10.96 -9.63 17.72
CA ASP A 189 -9.78 -10.31 18.26
C ASP A 189 -9.17 -9.61 19.47
N ARG A 190 -9.35 -8.29 19.56
CA ARG A 190 -8.85 -7.40 20.59
C ARG A 190 -7.33 -7.49 20.74
N ASP A 191 -6.66 -7.33 19.61
CA ASP A 191 -5.20 -7.21 19.53
C ASP A 191 -4.76 -5.79 19.15
N ASP A 192 -3.45 -5.60 19.22
CA ASP A 192 -2.73 -4.34 19.12
C ASP A 192 -2.45 -3.89 17.67
N VAL A 193 -3.00 -4.59 16.67
CA VAL A 193 -2.73 -4.30 15.25
C VAL A 193 -3.10 -2.86 14.89
N LEU A 194 -4.28 -2.40 15.32
CA LEU A 194 -4.72 -1.02 15.05
C LEU A 194 -3.98 -0.01 15.93
N HIS A 195 -3.68 -0.38 17.18
CA HIS A 195 -2.93 0.42 18.14
C HIS A 195 -1.56 0.84 17.59
N GLY A 196 -0.89 -0.08 16.89
CA GLY A 196 0.40 0.21 16.26
C GLY A 196 0.37 1.35 15.23
N MET A 197 -0.76 1.57 14.55
CA MET A 197 -0.91 2.59 13.48
C MET A 197 -1.72 3.82 13.90
N LEU A 198 -2.47 3.73 14.99
CA LEU A 198 -3.24 4.83 15.58
C LEU A 198 -2.84 4.99 17.06
N PRO A 199 -1.73 5.69 17.35
CA PRO A 199 -1.16 5.76 18.70
C PRO A 199 -2.05 6.49 19.73
N VAL A 200 -3.13 7.14 19.27
CA VAL A 200 -4.17 7.79 20.08
C VAL A 200 -5.22 6.79 20.57
N VAL A 201 -5.39 5.65 19.88
CA VAL A 201 -6.30 4.59 20.31
C VAL A 201 -5.64 3.87 21.49
N PRO A 202 -6.34 3.58 22.60
CA PRO A 202 -5.78 2.77 23.68
C PRO A 202 -5.67 1.29 23.30
N GLU A 203 -4.71 0.57 23.89
CA GLU A 203 -4.63 -0.88 23.73
C GLU A 203 -5.94 -1.56 24.16
N PRO A 204 -6.48 -2.50 23.35
CA PRO A 204 -7.72 -3.17 23.70
C PRO A 204 -7.55 -4.02 24.96
N THR A 205 -8.49 -3.89 25.91
CA THR A 205 -8.52 -4.79 27.07
C THR A 205 -8.77 -6.24 26.63
N ARG A 206 -7.90 -7.17 27.04
CA ARG A 206 -7.96 -8.61 26.68
C ARG A 206 -9.23 -9.36 27.18
N ARG A 207 -10.14 -8.70 27.89
CA ARG A 207 -11.33 -9.32 28.50
C ARG A 207 -12.44 -9.58 27.48
N ARG A 208 -12.52 -10.79 26.94
CA ARG A 208 -13.47 -11.18 25.87
C ARG A 208 -14.92 -11.36 26.37
N THR A 209 -15.88 -11.00 25.51
CA THR A 209 -17.32 -11.23 25.72
C THR A 209 -17.72 -12.69 25.41
N ARG A 210 -18.94 -13.09 25.82
CA ARG A 210 -19.45 -14.46 25.57
C ARG A 210 -19.61 -14.77 24.08
N TRP A 211 -20.03 -13.79 23.27
CA TRP A 211 -20.16 -13.94 21.83
C TRP A 211 -18.80 -14.09 21.14
N GLN A 212 -17.80 -13.25 21.49
CA GLN A 212 -16.43 -13.36 20.95
C GLN A 212 -15.81 -14.74 21.23
N ARG A 213 -16.04 -15.31 22.42
CA ARG A 213 -15.58 -16.67 22.75
C ARG A 213 -16.21 -17.74 21.84
N ARG A 214 -17.51 -17.61 21.53
CA ARG A 214 -18.21 -18.52 20.60
C ARG A 214 -17.65 -18.39 19.19
N TYR A 215 -17.45 -17.17 18.70
CA TYR A 215 -16.87 -16.93 17.37
C TYR A 215 -15.49 -17.58 17.21
N ARG A 216 -14.57 -17.37 18.17
CA ARG A 216 -13.25 -18.02 18.13
C ARG A 216 -13.31 -19.54 18.22
N ALA A 217 -14.26 -20.11 18.96
CA ALA A 217 -14.44 -21.56 19.01
C ALA A 217 -14.85 -22.13 17.63
N VAL A 218 -15.72 -21.42 16.91
CA VAL A 218 -16.08 -21.77 15.53
C VAL A 218 -14.87 -21.64 14.61
N GLU A 219 -14.12 -20.55 14.71
CA GLU A 219 -12.92 -20.31 13.92
C GLU A 219 -11.84 -21.37 14.16
N GLN A 220 -11.60 -21.76 15.42
CA GLN A 220 -10.66 -22.83 15.76
C GLN A 220 -11.09 -24.19 15.18
N ARG A 221 -12.40 -24.47 15.17
CA ARG A 221 -12.95 -25.67 14.52
C ARG A 221 -12.78 -25.62 13.00
N ALA A 222 -13.03 -24.47 12.37
CA ALA A 222 -12.79 -24.29 10.93
C ALA A 222 -11.30 -24.47 10.59
N ARG A 223 -10.39 -23.87 11.38
CA ARG A 223 -8.93 -24.05 11.22
C ARG A 223 -8.49 -25.50 11.41
N SER A 224 -9.08 -26.24 12.34
CA SER A 224 -8.71 -27.64 12.57
C SER A 224 -9.22 -28.55 11.46
N LEU A 225 -10.43 -28.28 10.93
CA LEU A 225 -10.99 -28.92 9.74
C LEU A 225 -10.14 -28.66 8.50
N ALA A 226 -9.81 -27.40 8.21
CA ALA A 226 -8.96 -27.04 7.08
C ALA A 226 -7.59 -27.72 7.17
N ARG A 227 -6.94 -27.74 8.35
CA ARG A 227 -5.66 -28.45 8.54
C ARG A 227 -5.77 -29.95 8.29
N ARG A 228 -6.88 -30.59 8.66
CA ARG A 228 -7.14 -32.02 8.39
C ARG A 228 -7.39 -32.29 6.91
N LEU A 229 -8.16 -31.43 6.23
CA LEU A 229 -8.52 -31.60 4.82
C LEU A 229 -7.35 -31.33 3.87
N PHE A 230 -6.51 -30.33 4.17
CA PHE A 230 -5.40 -29.93 3.31
C PHE A 230 -4.05 -30.55 3.69
N GLY A 231 -4.02 -31.54 4.60
CA GLY A 231 -2.81 -32.31 4.91
C GLY A 231 -1.61 -31.48 5.41
N LEU A 232 -1.85 -30.29 5.97
CA LEU A 232 -0.81 -29.41 6.53
C LEU A 232 -0.33 -29.94 7.89
N SER A 233 0.20 -31.17 7.92
CA SER A 233 0.92 -31.70 9.06
C SER A 233 2.32 -31.09 9.04
N ARG A 234 2.71 -30.42 10.13
CA ARG A 234 4.08 -29.92 10.33
C ARG A 234 5.06 -31.05 10.04
N ARG A 235 5.87 -30.94 8.98
CA ARG A 235 7.17 -31.63 8.96
C ARG A 235 7.99 -31.01 10.11
N ARG A 236 8.44 -31.88 11.01
CA ARG A 236 9.23 -31.53 12.19
C ARG A 236 10.58 -30.96 11.79
#